data_AF-A0A960UC48-F1
#
_entry.id   AF-A0A960UC48-F1
#
_cell.length_a   1.000
_cell.length_b   1.000
_cell.length_c   1.000
_cell.angle_alpha   90.00
_cell.angle_beta   90.00
_cell.angle_gamma   90.00
#
_symmetry.space_group_name_H-M   'P 1'
#
loop_
_entity.id
_entity.type
_entity.pdbx_description
1 polymer ?
#
loop_
_entity_poly.entity_id
_entity_poly.type
_entity_poly.pdbx_seq_one_letter_code
_entity_poly.pdbx_strand_id
1 'polypeptide(L)'
;MDPLLDEKIVITLARGFTEFVQENLQLHAVREAYGPSRNEGLCYEACSGIGFGGDVQGKLYLCMDGYTKLKMLPVIFERFGVNLSE
;
A
#
# COMPACT_ATOMS: atom_id res chain seq x y z
N MET A 1 6.08 3.82 -23.63
CA MET A 1 6.14 3.40 -22.21
C MET A 1 6.43 1.91 -22.25
N ASP A 2 7.52 1.44 -21.64
CA ASP A 2 7.81 0.00 -21.57
C ASP A 2 6.74 -0.65 -20.68
N PRO A 3 5.84 -1.50 -21.21
CA PRO A 3 4.77 -2.11 -20.44
C PRO A 3 5.30 -2.96 -19.27
N LEU A 4 6.56 -3.38 -19.31
CA LEU A 4 7.21 -4.12 -18.22
C LEU A 4 7.76 -3.20 -17.12
N LEU A 5 7.90 -1.90 -17.37
CA LEU A 5 8.40 -0.95 -16.38
C LEU A 5 7.40 -0.80 -15.24
N ASP A 6 6.12 -0.63 -15.58
CA ASP A 6 5.04 -0.50 -14.60
C ASP A 6 4.93 -1.76 -13.75
N GLU A 7 5.04 -2.94 -14.37
CA GLU A 7 5.02 -4.22 -13.67
C GLU A 7 6.21 -4.38 -12.71
N LYS A 8 7.43 -4.01 -13.15
CA LYS A 8 8.61 -4.03 -12.29
C LYS A 8 8.47 -3.10 -11.09
N ILE A 9 7.98 -1.87 -11.30
CA ILE A 9 7.75 -0.90 -10.22
C ILE A 9 6.74 -1.46 -9.21
N VAL A 10 5.61 -1.99 -9.69
CA VAL A 10 4.56 -2.56 -8.82
C VAL A 10 5.09 -3.75 -8.03
N ILE A 11 5.83 -4.67 -8.65
CA ILE A 11 6.41 -5.84 -7.97
C ILE A 11 7.43 -5.42 -6.91
N THR A 12 8.32 -4.49 -7.24
CA THR A 12 9.33 -3.99 -6.30
C THR A 12 8.70 -3.32 -5.10
N LEU A 13 7.73 -2.44 -5.31
CA LEU A 13 7.02 -1.74 -4.23
C LEU A 13 6.19 -2.71 -3.38
N ALA A 14 5.47 -3.64 -4.00
CA ALA A 14 4.66 -4.63 -3.28
C ALA A 14 5.51 -5.53 -2.37
N ARG A 15 6.70 -5.94 -2.84
CA ARG A 15 7.64 -6.72 -2.03
C ARG A 15 8.14 -5.92 -0.84
N GLY A 16 8.70 -4.73 -1.08
CA GLY A 16 9.26 -3.90 -0.01
C GLY A 16 8.20 -3.49 1.02
N PHE A 17 6.97 -3.24 0.58
CA PHE A 17 5.85 -2.93 1.48
C PHE A 17 5.46 -4.13 2.35
N THR A 18 5.43 -5.34 1.79
CA THR A 18 5.11 -6.56 2.54
C THR A 18 6.15 -6.83 3.63
N GLU A 19 7.44 -6.72 3.29
CA GLU A 19 8.56 -6.85 4.22
C GLU A 19 8.47 -5.77 5.32
N PHE A 20 8.23 -4.52 4.95
CA PHE A 20 8.05 -3.43 5.90
C PHE A 20 6.92 -3.69 6.89
N VAL A 21 5.74 -4.14 6.43
CA VAL A 21 4.58 -4.41 7.29
C VAL A 21 4.87 -5.56 8.27
N GLN A 22 5.55 -6.61 7.82
CA GLN A 22 5.92 -7.73 8.70
C GLN A 22 6.91 -7.30 9.79
N GLU A 23 7.97 -6.60 9.42
CA GLU A 23 9.00 -6.16 10.35
C GLU A 23 8.51 -5.05 11.28
N ASN A 24 7.76 -4.08 10.74
CA ASN A 24 7.42 -2.83 11.41
C ASN A 24 6.02 -2.78 12.00
N LEU A 25 5.12 -3.69 11.66
CA LEU A 25 3.79 -3.74 12.24
C LEU A 25 3.46 -5.09 12.88
N GLN A 26 4.38 -6.07 12.81
CA GLN A 26 4.14 -7.45 13.29
C GLN A 26 2.88 -8.07 12.65
N LEU A 27 2.53 -7.62 11.45
CA LEU A 27 1.37 -8.10 10.72
C LEU A 27 1.82 -9.02 9.59
N HIS A 28 1.11 -10.12 9.40
CA HIS A 28 1.34 -10.98 8.26
C HIS A 28 0.72 -10.37 7.01
N ALA A 29 1.53 -9.71 6.18
CA ALA A 29 1.15 -9.28 4.86
C ALA A 29 1.50 -10.36 3.82
N VAL A 30 0.61 -10.58 2.86
CA VAL A 30 0.80 -11.49 1.73
C VAL A 30 0.51 -10.75 0.44
N ARG A 31 1.36 -10.92 -0.56
CA ARG A 31 1.13 -10.42 -1.90
C ARG A 31 0.28 -11.41 -2.69
N GLU A 32 -0.89 -10.99 -3.14
CA GLU A 32 -1.69 -11.76 -4.09
C GLU A 32 -1.09 -11.70 -5.50
N ALA A 33 -1.31 -12.75 -6.30
CA ALA A 33 -0.81 -12.81 -7.67
C ALA A 33 -1.47 -11.72 -8.54
N TYR A 34 -0.64 -11.06 -9.36
CA TYR A 34 -1.11 -9.99 -10.25
C TYR A 34 -1.98 -10.57 -11.37
N GLY A 35 -3.13 -9.97 -11.59
CA GLY A 35 -3.96 -10.13 -12.79
C GLY A 35 -4.37 -8.75 -13.33
N PRO A 36 -4.68 -8.63 -14.64
CA PRO A 36 -5.17 -7.38 -15.19
C PRO A 36 -6.51 -7.02 -14.55
N SER A 37 -6.50 -6.07 -13.61
CA SER A 37 -7.71 -5.54 -12.98
C SER A 37 -8.52 -4.78 -14.04
N ARG A 38 -9.56 -5.43 -14.56
CA ARG A 38 -10.51 -4.86 -15.54
C ARG A 38 -11.75 -4.25 -14.88
N ASN A 39 -11.68 -3.86 -13.60
CA ASN A 39 -12.77 -3.67 -12.63
C ASN A 39 -13.16 -4.95 -11.88
N GLU A 40 -12.28 -5.41 -11.00
CA GLU A 40 -12.77 -6.11 -9.81
C GLU A 40 -13.08 -5.03 -8.78
N GLY A 41 -14.32 -4.99 -8.28
CA GLY A 41 -14.80 -3.95 -7.38
C GLY A 41 -14.02 -3.94 -6.07
N LEU A 42 -12.86 -3.29 -6.07
CA LEU A 42 -12.07 -3.03 -4.89
C LEU A 42 -12.85 -2.02 -4.04
N CYS A 43 -13.51 -2.52 -3.01
CA CYS A 43 -14.20 -1.70 -2.03
C CYS A 43 -13.21 -1.37 -0.91
N TYR A 44 -12.74 -0.13 -0.88
CA TYR A 44 -11.84 0.37 0.15
C TYR A 44 -12.47 1.58 0.82
N GLU A 45 -12.43 1.60 2.15
CA GLU A 45 -12.89 2.76 2.95
C GLU A 45 -11.82 3.85 3.04
N ALA A 46 -10.55 3.47 2.85
CA ALA A 46 -9.44 4.41 2.80
C ALA A 46 -8.63 4.21 1.51
N CYS A 47 -8.40 5.30 0.79
CA CYS A 47 -7.53 5.35 -0.38
C CYS A 47 -6.63 6.58 -0.28
N SER A 48 -5.31 6.38 -0.34
CA SER A 48 -4.31 7.45 -0.30
C SER A 48 -3.38 7.32 -1.50
N GLY A 49 -3.19 8.43 -2.22
CA GLY A 49 -2.35 8.48 -3.41
C GLY A 49 -1.00 9.13 -3.12
N ILE A 50 0.09 8.46 -3.50
CA ILE A 50 1.45 9.00 -3.43
C ILE A 50 1.90 9.30 -4.86
N GLY A 51 2.07 10.59 -5.16
CA GLY A 51 2.60 11.04 -6.45
C GLY A 51 4.12 10.97 -6.47
N PHE A 52 4.70 10.59 -7.61
CA PHE A 52 6.14 10.66 -7.85
C PHE A 52 6.41 11.29 -9.22
N GLY A 53 7.52 12.02 -9.31
CA GLY A 53 7.90 12.78 -10.51
C GLY A 53 9.42 12.79 -10.71
N GLY A 54 9.82 12.98 -11.97
CA GLY A 54 11.19 12.91 -12.48
C GLY A 54 11.13 12.66 -13.99
N ASP A 55 12.07 11.86 -14.52
CA ASP A 55 12.02 11.39 -15.92
C ASP A 55 10.74 10.57 -16.22
N VAL A 56 10.14 10.01 -15.17
CA VAL A 56 8.83 9.33 -15.20
C VAL A 56 7.91 9.99 -14.18
N GLN A 57 6.67 10.25 -14.59
CA GLN A 57 5.61 10.74 -13.72
C GLN A 57 4.59 9.65 -13.47
N GLY A 58 4.13 9.53 -12.23
CA GLY A 58 3.12 8.54 -11.87
C GLY A 58 2.53 8.77 -10.49
N LYS A 59 1.56 7.92 -10.15
CA LYS A 59 0.92 7.92 -8.84
C LYS A 59 0.68 6.47 -8.40
N LEU A 60 1.09 6.16 -7.18
CA LEU A 60 0.75 4.92 -6.48
C LEU A 60 -0.48 5.17 -5.62
N TYR A 61 -1.42 4.23 -5.60
CA TYR A 61 -2.56 4.27 -4.67
C TYR A 61 -2.43 3.14 -3.65
N LEU A 62 -2.59 3.49 -2.38
CA LEU A 62 -2.68 2.57 -1.26
C LEU A 62 -4.13 2.53 -0.79
N CYS A 63 -4.73 1.35 -0.85
CA CYS A 63 -6.13 1.13 -0.50
C CYS A 63 -6.24 0.18 0.69
N MET A 64 -7.21 0.43 1.58
CA MET A 64 -7.44 -0.39 2.76
C MET A 64 -8.94 -0.47 3.08
N ASP A 65 -9.42 -1.65 3.46
CA ASP A 65 -10.76 -1.82 4.01
C ASP A 65 -10.86 -1.23 5.43
N GLY A 66 -12.07 -0.90 5.86
CA GLY A 66 -12.32 -0.25 7.15
C GLY A 66 -11.85 -1.06 8.35
N TYR A 67 -12.05 -2.38 8.30
CA TYR A 67 -11.70 -3.27 9.41
C TYR A 67 -10.18 -3.33 9.60
N THR A 68 -9.43 -3.53 8.51
CA THR A 68 -7.97 -3.53 8.53
C THR A 68 -7.43 -2.19 9.04
N LYS A 69 -7.98 -1.06 8.57
CA LYS A 69 -7.59 0.28 9.06
C LYS A 69 -7.73 0.39 10.57
N LEU A 70 -8.90 0.04 11.12
CA LEU A 70 -9.15 0.13 12.56
C LEU A 70 -8.21 -0.76 13.39
N LYS A 71 -7.82 -1.93 12.86
CA LYS A 71 -6.88 -2.83 13.53
C LYS A 71 -5.43 -2.37 13.45
N MET A 72 -5.04 -1.70 12.37
CA MET A 72 -3.68 -1.18 12.20
C MET A 72 -3.41 0.09 12.99
N LEU A 73 -4.42 0.94 13.20
CA LEU A 73 -4.27 2.22 13.89
C LEU A 73 -3.56 2.12 15.26
N PRO A 74 -3.98 1.25 16.20
CA PRO A 74 -3.29 1.11 17.49
C PRO A 74 -1.82 0.71 17.36
N VAL A 75 -1.50 -0.21 16.44
CA VAL A 75 -0.13 -0.67 16.20
C VAL A 75 0.73 0.45 15.64
N ILE A 76 0.19 1.21 14.69
CA ILE A 76 0.86 2.39 14.12
C ILE A 76 1.09 3.44 15.22
N PHE A 77 0.12 3.67 16.10
CA PHE A 77 0.27 4.61 17.21
C PHE A 77 1.34 4.20 18.21
N GLU A 78 1.35 2.93 18.61
CA GLU A 78 2.36 2.41 19.51
C GLU A 78 3.77 2.49 18.89
N ARG A 79 3.88 2.19 17.59
CA ARG A 79 5.18 2.08 16.89
C ARG A 79 5.75 3.44 16.46
N PHE A 80 4.90 4.38 16.04
CA PHE A 80 5.32 5.64 15.42
C PHE A 80 4.92 6.89 16.21
N GLY A 81 4.20 6.76 17.33
CA GLY A 81 3.89 7.87 18.23
C GLY A 81 2.96 8.94 17.64
N VAL A 82 2.16 8.59 16.62
CA VAL A 82 1.27 9.56 15.95
C VAL A 82 0.07 9.85 16.85
N ASN A 83 0.12 10.87 17.70
CA ASN A 83 -1.07 11.28 18.47
C ASN A 83 -2.13 11.85 17.52
N LEU A 84 -3.34 11.29 17.49
CA LEU A 84 -4.51 11.83 16.75
C LEU A 84 -5.13 13.08 17.41
N SER A 85 -4.33 13.86 18.14
CA SER A 85 -4.76 15.11 18.73
C SER A 85 -4.33 16.31 17.88
N GLU A 86 -4.70 16.30 16.60
CA GLU A 86 -4.74 17.49 15.72
C GLU A 86 -5.91 17.36 14.74
#